data_AF-A0A350NTA7-F1
#
_entry.id   AF-A0A350NTA7-F1
#
_cell.length_a   1.000
_cell.length_b   1.000
_cell.length_c   1.000
_cell.angle_alpha   90.00
_cell.angle_beta   90.00
_cell.angle_gamma   90.00
#
_symmetry.space_group_name_H-M   'P 1'
#
loop_
_entity.id
_entity.type
_entity.pdbx_description
1 polymer ?
#
loop_
_entity_poly.entity_id
_entity_poly.type
_entity_poly.pdbx_seq_one_letter_code
_entity_poly.pdbx_strand_id
1 'polypeptide(L)'
;MAILRYRSTCNTLFQRSLVLICLLVSIGAAAQTEGNEVFGVDQILQVDVVFASDNFWNELEAEYDGDQEYVEAQVSLSGVNGTEVIDQVGIRLKGNSSMFHPGDKKSFKIDFNEFVPGQAYDGLKKLNFSNGFKDPTFIREKIFFDVCQEAGILSPRANFAEVTFNGESWGFYTIIEQIDDQFLDRSIGDDDGNLFKAGSNFG
;
A
#
# COMPACT_ATOMS: atom_id res chain seq x y z
N MET A 1 59.41 11.13 46.94
CA MET A 1 58.19 10.45 46.49
C MET A 1 57.01 11.39 46.70
N ALA A 2 56.64 12.16 45.67
CA ALA A 2 55.60 13.18 45.74
C ALA A 2 54.41 12.74 44.87
N ILE A 3 53.20 12.74 45.45
CA ILE A 3 51.96 12.37 44.79
C ILE A 3 51.16 13.65 44.55
N LEU A 4 51.00 14.06 43.29
CA LEU A 4 50.12 15.16 42.88
C LEU A 4 48.71 14.62 42.62
N ARG A 5 47.69 15.23 43.24
CA ARG A 5 46.27 14.99 42.95
C ARG A 5 45.74 16.05 41.99
N TYR A 6 45.17 15.63 40.87
CA TYR A 6 44.46 16.48 39.91
C TYR A 6 42.95 16.47 40.24
N ARG A 7 42.32 17.64 40.35
CA ARG A 7 40.85 17.78 40.45
C ARG A 7 40.34 18.44 39.16
N SER A 8 39.40 17.77 38.48
CA SER A 8 38.76 18.25 37.26
C SER A 8 37.44 18.96 37.60
N THR A 9 37.33 20.24 37.23
CA THR A 9 36.10 21.04 37.27
C THR A 9 35.67 21.33 35.84
N CYS A 10 34.98 20.39 35.20
CA CYS A 10 34.38 20.62 33.88
C CYS A 10 33.20 19.64 33.73
N ASN A 11 31.98 20.03 34.08
CA ASN A 11 30.78 19.21 33.78
C ASN A 11 29.44 19.96 33.83
N THR A 12 29.36 21.21 34.31
CA THR A 12 28.06 21.89 34.50
C THR A 12 27.55 22.66 33.29
N LEU A 13 28.40 23.02 32.33
CA LEU A 13 28.02 23.77 31.12
C LEU A 13 27.51 22.86 29.98
N PHE A 14 27.98 21.62 29.89
CA PHE A 14 27.60 20.67 28.84
C PHE A 14 26.18 20.10 29.03
N GLN A 15 25.74 20.01 30.29
CA GLN A 15 24.48 19.35 30.65
C GLN A 15 23.23 20.20 30.36
N ARG A 16 23.37 21.53 30.23
CA ARG A 16 22.26 22.45 29.95
C ARG A 16 21.92 22.55 28.45
N SER A 17 22.89 22.36 27.58
CA SER A 17 22.68 22.39 26.12
C SER A 17 22.01 21.12 25.59
N LEU A 18 22.22 19.97 26.24
CA LEU A 18 21.61 18.69 25.85
C LEU A 18 20.09 18.65 26.05
N VAL A 19 19.60 19.28 27.13
CA VAL A 19 18.17 19.30 27.48
C VAL A 19 17.35 20.16 26.51
N LEU A 20 17.93 21.24 25.98
CA LEU A 20 17.25 22.09 25.00
C LEU A 20 17.14 21.44 23.60
N ILE A 21 18.12 20.59 23.23
CA ILE A 21 18.10 19.86 21.96
C ILE A 21 17.05 18.74 22.00
N CYS A 22 16.89 18.03 23.13
CA CYS A 22 15.81 17.05 23.27
C CYS A 22 14.40 17.66 23.26
N LEU A 23 14.23 18.92 23.69
CA LEU A 23 12.93 19.60 23.69
C LEU A 23 12.53 20.19 22.32
N LEU A 24 13.49 20.39 21.42
CA LEU A 24 13.24 20.88 20.05
C LEU A 24 13.00 19.75 19.04
N VAL A 25 13.37 18.50 19.36
CA VAL A 25 13.11 17.32 18.53
C VAL A 25 11.69 16.77 18.74
N SER A 26 10.96 17.26 19.76
CA SER A 26 9.57 16.88 20.04
C SER A 26 8.53 17.53 19.13
N ILE A 27 8.96 18.25 18.08
CA ILE A 27 8.04 18.79 17.07
C ILE A 27 7.56 17.59 16.24
N GLY A 28 6.40 17.08 16.63
CA GLY A 28 5.66 15.94 16.10
C GLY A 28 6.13 15.43 14.73
N ALA A 29 6.89 14.34 14.76
CA ALA A 29 6.63 13.28 13.81
C ALA A 29 5.21 12.81 14.11
N ALA A 30 4.21 13.32 13.39
CA ALA A 30 2.96 12.60 13.28
C ALA A 30 3.37 11.23 12.72
N ALA A 31 3.30 10.20 13.55
CA ALA A 31 3.50 8.84 13.07
C ALA A 31 2.39 8.61 12.04
N GLN A 32 2.74 8.70 10.76
CA GLN A 32 1.81 8.42 9.69
C GLN A 32 1.50 6.93 9.78
N THR A 33 0.24 6.60 10.09
CA THR A 33 -0.22 5.21 10.01
C THR A 33 -0.20 4.82 8.55
N GLU A 34 0.40 3.67 8.25
CA GLU A 34 0.49 3.15 6.88
C GLU A 34 -0.89 3.12 6.22
N GLY A 35 -0.97 3.55 4.96
CA GLY A 35 -2.19 3.59 4.18
C GLY A 35 -3.16 4.72 4.53
N ASN A 36 -2.82 5.65 5.44
CA ASN A 36 -3.74 6.74 5.79
C ASN A 36 -3.90 7.78 4.67
N GLU A 37 -2.90 8.01 3.83
CA GLU A 37 -3.09 8.84 2.64
C GLU A 37 -4.02 8.16 1.65
N VAL A 38 -3.91 6.85 1.45
CA VAL A 38 -4.79 6.11 0.52
C VAL A 38 -6.21 5.99 1.06
N PHE A 39 -6.38 5.65 2.34
CA PHE A 39 -7.66 5.21 2.91
C PHE A 39 -8.27 6.14 3.94
N GLY A 40 -7.52 7.11 4.47
CA GLY A 40 -7.95 7.97 5.58
C GLY A 40 -8.78 9.19 5.16
N VAL A 41 -8.94 9.42 3.85
CA VAL A 41 -9.67 10.57 3.30
C VAL A 41 -10.57 10.14 2.14
N ASP A 42 -11.72 10.82 1.99
CA ASP A 42 -12.62 10.61 0.87
C ASP A 42 -12.02 11.23 -0.40
N GLN A 43 -11.55 10.39 -1.31
CA GLN A 43 -10.94 10.81 -2.57
C GLN A 43 -11.02 9.71 -3.64
N ILE A 44 -10.70 10.08 -4.87
CA ILE A 44 -10.49 9.14 -5.97
C ILE A 44 -9.04 9.30 -6.41
N LEU A 45 -8.20 8.29 -6.14
CA LEU A 45 -6.80 8.33 -6.59
C LEU A 45 -6.77 8.25 -8.12
N GLN A 46 -5.90 9.05 -8.74
CA GLN A 46 -5.52 8.82 -10.13
C GLN A 46 -4.32 7.88 -10.12
N VAL A 47 -4.45 6.73 -10.77
CA VAL A 47 -3.39 5.71 -10.82
C VAL A 47 -3.01 5.51 -12.27
N ASP A 48 -1.88 6.09 -12.64
CA ASP A 48 -1.32 5.97 -13.99
C ASP A 48 -0.21 4.93 -13.98
N VAL A 49 -0.39 3.85 -14.73
CA VAL A 49 0.58 2.76 -14.81
C VAL A 49 1.15 2.72 -16.22
N VAL A 50 2.48 2.76 -16.31
CA VAL A 50 3.23 2.82 -17.56
C VAL A 50 4.12 1.60 -17.66
N PHE A 51 3.80 0.73 -18.60
CA PHE A 51 4.61 -0.43 -18.97
C PHE A 51 5.62 -0.04 -20.05
N ALA A 52 6.78 -0.71 -20.02
CA ALA A 52 7.79 -0.53 -21.07
C ALA A 52 7.39 -1.20 -22.40
N SER A 53 6.59 -2.27 -22.35
CA SER A 53 6.13 -3.04 -23.50
C SER A 53 4.78 -2.51 -24.01
N ASP A 54 4.66 -2.34 -25.33
CA ASP A 54 3.36 -2.09 -25.98
C ASP A 54 2.43 -3.32 -25.92
N ASN A 55 2.99 -4.51 -25.67
CA ASN A 55 2.26 -5.78 -25.58
C ASN A 55 1.94 -6.19 -24.12
N PHE A 56 2.03 -5.24 -23.18
CA PHE A 56 1.87 -5.50 -21.74
C PHE A 56 0.60 -6.27 -21.39
N TRP A 57 -0.51 -6.04 -22.11
CA TRP A 57 -1.77 -6.70 -21.82
C TRP A 57 -1.69 -8.22 -22.02
N ASN A 58 -1.10 -8.65 -23.13
CA ASN A 58 -0.91 -10.07 -23.42
C ASN A 58 0.10 -10.71 -22.45
N GLU A 59 1.09 -9.95 -21.97
CA GLU A 59 2.03 -10.41 -20.95
C GLU A 59 1.30 -10.63 -19.61
N LEU A 60 0.46 -9.68 -19.20
CA LEU A 60 -0.38 -9.81 -18.01
C LEU A 60 -1.36 -10.99 -18.08
N GLU A 61 -1.97 -11.23 -19.24
CA GLU A 61 -2.85 -12.38 -19.46
C GLU A 61 -2.08 -13.70 -19.43
N ALA A 62 -0.91 -13.74 -20.07
CA ALA A 62 -0.05 -14.92 -20.06
C ALA A 62 0.41 -15.28 -18.65
N GLU A 63 0.80 -14.29 -17.85
CA GLU A 63 1.17 -14.53 -16.44
C GLU A 63 -0.02 -14.98 -15.60
N TYR A 64 -1.22 -14.43 -15.85
CA TYR A 64 -2.42 -14.90 -15.15
C TYR A 64 -2.74 -16.37 -15.46
N ASP A 65 -2.59 -16.82 -16.70
CA ASP A 65 -2.84 -18.23 -17.05
C ASP A 65 -1.66 -19.16 -16.70
N GLY A 66 -0.48 -18.58 -16.47
CA GLY A 66 0.78 -19.27 -16.22
C GLY A 66 1.21 -19.25 -14.74
N ASP A 67 2.45 -18.79 -14.52
CA ASP A 67 3.13 -18.86 -13.22
C ASP A 67 2.68 -17.76 -12.24
N GLN A 68 1.83 -16.83 -12.68
CA GLN A 68 1.32 -15.73 -11.89
C GLN A 68 2.45 -14.82 -11.39
N GLU A 69 3.45 -14.57 -12.22
CA GLU A 69 4.51 -13.61 -11.95
C GLU A 69 4.00 -12.17 -12.15
N TYR A 70 4.78 -11.21 -11.64
CA TYR A 70 4.49 -9.80 -11.82
C TYR A 70 5.16 -9.26 -13.08
N VAL A 71 4.43 -8.39 -13.79
CA VAL A 71 4.96 -7.61 -14.92
C VAL A 71 5.41 -6.25 -14.39
N GLU A 72 6.63 -5.85 -14.72
CA GLU A 72 7.23 -4.59 -14.27
C GLU A 72 6.62 -3.37 -14.96
N ALA A 73 6.32 -2.34 -14.18
CA ALA A 73 5.84 -1.04 -14.65
C ALA A 73 6.35 0.12 -13.77
N GLN A 74 6.21 1.34 -14.27
CA GLN A 74 6.19 2.55 -13.45
C GLN A 74 4.75 2.84 -13.02
N VAL A 75 4.54 3.31 -11.80
CA VAL A 75 3.23 3.74 -11.30
C VAL A 75 3.33 5.17 -10.78
N SER A 76 2.42 6.02 -11.24
CA SER A 76 2.17 7.34 -10.66
C SER A 76 0.84 7.31 -9.89
N LEU A 77 0.86 7.66 -8.60
CA LEU A 77 -0.34 7.77 -7.78
C LEU A 77 -0.54 9.23 -7.39
N SER A 78 -1.67 9.80 -7.80
CA SER A 78 -2.06 11.17 -7.45
C SER A 78 -3.27 11.19 -6.54
N GLY A 79 -3.12 11.80 -5.37
CA GLY A 79 -4.19 12.02 -4.40
C GLY A 79 -4.19 13.46 -3.89
N VAL A 80 -4.91 13.71 -2.80
CA VAL A 80 -5.02 15.05 -2.19
C VAL A 80 -3.69 15.63 -1.70
N ASN A 81 -2.70 14.77 -1.42
CA ASN A 81 -1.39 15.18 -0.91
C ASN A 81 -0.35 15.40 -2.00
N GLY A 82 -0.71 15.19 -3.28
CA GLY A 82 0.19 15.33 -4.42
C GLY A 82 0.30 14.04 -5.23
N THR A 83 1.33 14.01 -6.08
CA THR A 83 1.64 12.89 -6.96
C THR A 83 2.97 12.26 -6.56
N GLU A 84 2.97 10.95 -6.38
CA GLU A 84 4.18 10.15 -6.20
C GLU A 84 4.38 9.25 -7.40
N VAL A 85 5.61 9.18 -7.91
CA VAL A 85 5.99 8.33 -9.04
C VAL A 85 6.98 7.30 -8.54
N ILE A 86 6.68 6.03 -8.80
CA ILE A 86 7.43 4.88 -8.31
C ILE A 86 7.77 3.99 -9.50
N ASP A 87 9.08 3.80 -9.72
CA ASP A 87 9.61 2.92 -10.76
C ASP A 87 9.81 1.49 -10.25
N GLN A 88 9.82 0.53 -11.18
CA GLN A 88 10.08 -0.89 -10.93
C GLN A 88 9.06 -1.50 -9.96
N VAL A 89 7.78 -1.34 -10.29
CA VAL A 89 6.64 -1.84 -9.52
C VAL A 89 6.05 -3.07 -10.21
N GLY A 90 5.65 -4.08 -9.44
CA GLY A 90 4.99 -5.27 -9.95
C GLY A 90 3.49 -5.07 -10.18
N ILE A 91 3.02 -5.37 -11.39
CA ILE A 91 1.59 -5.42 -11.72
C ILE A 91 1.20 -6.87 -12.05
N ARG A 92 0.11 -7.35 -11.47
CA ARG A 92 -0.40 -8.70 -11.76
C ARG A 92 -1.92 -8.75 -11.76
N LEU A 93 -2.50 -9.44 -12.73
CA LEU A 93 -3.94 -9.68 -12.76
C LEU A 93 -4.35 -10.61 -11.62
N LYS A 94 -5.58 -10.44 -11.13
CA LYS A 94 -6.10 -11.25 -10.04
C LYS A 94 -7.57 -11.54 -10.24
N GLY A 95 -8.02 -12.57 -9.55
CA GLY A 95 -9.43 -12.87 -9.41
C GLY A 95 -9.72 -14.30 -9.76
N ASN A 96 -11.00 -14.64 -9.70
CA ASN A 96 -11.51 -15.91 -10.19
C ASN A 96 -12.74 -15.58 -11.02
N SER A 97 -13.91 -15.47 -10.40
CA SER A 97 -15.13 -15.06 -11.09
C SER A 97 -15.00 -13.69 -11.78
N SER A 98 -14.28 -12.73 -11.18
CA SER A 98 -14.01 -11.38 -11.71
C SER A 98 -13.20 -11.34 -13.01
N MET A 99 -12.46 -12.40 -13.32
CA MET A 99 -11.67 -12.49 -14.55
C MET A 99 -12.52 -12.77 -15.78
N PHE A 100 -13.65 -13.45 -15.59
CA PHE A 100 -14.64 -13.72 -16.64
C PHE A 100 -15.51 -12.50 -16.99
N HIS A 101 -15.14 -11.29 -16.56
CA HIS A 101 -15.72 -10.08 -17.12
C HIS A 101 -15.51 -10.07 -18.66
N PRO A 102 -16.54 -9.77 -19.47
CA PRO A 102 -16.45 -9.94 -20.93
C PRO A 102 -15.53 -8.93 -21.64
N GLY A 103 -15.17 -7.82 -21.00
CA GLY A 103 -14.19 -6.86 -21.50
C GLY A 103 -12.87 -6.88 -20.72
N ASP A 104 -11.96 -6.00 -21.11
CA ASP A 104 -10.56 -5.99 -20.65
C ASP A 104 -10.38 -5.40 -19.25
N LYS A 105 -11.42 -4.82 -18.66
CA LYS A 105 -11.38 -4.35 -17.27
C LYS A 105 -11.27 -5.52 -16.28
N LYS A 106 -10.03 -5.93 -15.96
CA LYS A 106 -9.74 -7.02 -15.02
C LYS A 106 -9.29 -6.46 -13.67
N SER A 107 -9.58 -7.24 -12.64
CA SER A 107 -9.02 -7.00 -11.31
C SER A 107 -7.50 -7.20 -11.35
N PHE A 108 -6.73 -6.36 -10.66
CA PHE A 108 -5.28 -6.49 -10.58
C PHE A 108 -4.78 -6.11 -9.19
N LYS A 109 -3.48 -6.28 -8.96
CA LYS A 109 -2.77 -5.84 -7.77
C LYS A 109 -1.48 -5.13 -8.18
N ILE A 110 -1.06 -4.22 -7.31
CA ILE A 110 0.22 -3.51 -7.39
C ILE A 110 1.08 -3.98 -6.21
N ASP A 111 2.32 -4.33 -6.49
CA ASP A 111 3.33 -4.74 -5.52
C ASP A 111 4.56 -3.84 -5.69
N PHE A 112 4.65 -2.82 -4.85
CA PHE A 112 5.75 -1.86 -4.86
C PHE A 112 7.07 -2.53 -4.44
N ASN A 113 6.98 -3.58 -3.63
CA ASN A 113 8.14 -4.24 -3.06
C ASN A 113 8.63 -5.45 -3.88
N GLU A 114 8.05 -5.69 -5.06
CA GLU A 114 8.37 -6.87 -5.87
C GLU A 114 9.80 -6.83 -6.42
N PHE A 115 10.17 -5.74 -7.10
CA PHE A 115 11.48 -5.62 -7.74
C PHE A 115 12.49 -4.81 -6.91
N VAL A 116 12.01 -3.92 -6.03
CA VAL A 116 12.86 -3.09 -5.16
C VAL A 116 12.52 -3.36 -3.69
N PRO A 117 13.36 -4.11 -2.96
CA PRO A 117 13.13 -4.38 -1.54
C PRO A 117 13.06 -3.11 -0.68
N GLY A 118 12.05 -3.03 0.17
CA GLY A 118 11.74 -1.89 1.03
C GLY A 118 10.93 -0.78 0.34
N GLN A 119 10.62 -0.89 -0.95
CA GLN A 119 9.80 0.10 -1.65
C GLN A 119 8.33 -0.06 -1.25
N ALA A 120 7.66 1.06 -0.99
CA ALA A 120 6.29 1.13 -0.53
C ALA A 120 5.67 2.48 -0.93
N TYR A 121 4.34 2.52 -1.02
CA TYR A 121 3.56 3.73 -1.21
C TYR A 121 2.70 3.96 0.03
N ASP A 122 2.81 5.15 0.66
CA ASP A 122 2.11 5.44 1.92
C ASP A 122 2.37 4.36 3.00
N GLY A 123 3.60 3.85 3.04
CA GLY A 123 4.01 2.73 3.91
C GLY A 123 3.50 1.35 3.47
N LEU A 124 2.59 1.24 2.51
CA LEU A 124 2.05 -0.03 2.03
C LEU A 124 2.93 -0.65 0.94
N LYS A 125 3.25 -1.94 1.07
CA LYS A 125 3.98 -2.70 0.04
C LYS A 125 3.07 -3.09 -1.13
N LYS A 126 1.77 -3.26 -0.89
CA LYS A 126 0.81 -3.80 -1.85
C LYS A 126 -0.56 -3.12 -1.80
N LEU A 127 -1.19 -3.01 -2.96
CA LEU A 127 -2.58 -2.55 -3.11
C LEU A 127 -3.35 -3.47 -4.06
N ASN A 128 -4.63 -3.69 -3.76
CA ASN A 128 -5.53 -4.46 -4.62
C ASN A 128 -6.52 -3.55 -5.33
N PHE A 129 -6.79 -3.84 -6.60
CA PHE A 129 -7.71 -3.10 -7.44
C PHE A 129 -8.81 -4.04 -7.92
N SER A 130 -10.02 -3.88 -7.40
CA SER A 130 -11.20 -4.65 -7.78
C SER A 130 -11.96 -3.93 -8.91
N ASN A 131 -12.24 -4.68 -9.98
CA ASN A 131 -12.93 -4.16 -11.17
C ASN A 131 -14.44 -3.96 -10.99
N GLY A 132 -15.00 -4.23 -9.80
CA GLY A 132 -16.43 -4.14 -9.52
C GLY A 132 -17.29 -5.17 -10.27
N PHE A 133 -16.71 -6.30 -10.74
CA PHE A 133 -17.47 -7.26 -11.53
C PHE A 133 -18.68 -7.80 -10.76
N LYS A 134 -19.86 -7.75 -11.39
CA LYS A 134 -21.18 -8.11 -10.83
C LYS A 134 -21.73 -7.14 -9.78
N ASP A 135 -21.05 -6.03 -9.50
CA ASP A 135 -21.57 -4.93 -8.70
C ASP A 135 -21.93 -3.73 -9.61
N PRO A 136 -23.20 -3.58 -10.05
CA PRO A 136 -23.60 -2.44 -10.86
C PRO A 136 -23.50 -1.08 -10.15
N THR A 137 -23.23 -1.07 -8.84
CA THR A 137 -23.12 0.17 -8.05
C THR A 137 -21.68 0.56 -7.73
N PHE A 138 -20.71 -0.34 -7.92
CA PHE A 138 -19.29 -0.15 -7.57
C PHE A 138 -18.97 0.22 -6.10
N ILE A 139 -19.97 0.25 -5.22
CA ILE A 139 -19.82 0.73 -3.82
C ILE A 139 -20.08 -0.36 -2.79
N ARG A 140 -20.60 -1.54 -3.17
CA ARG A 140 -21.01 -2.55 -2.18
C ARG A 140 -19.83 -3.06 -1.37
N GLU A 141 -18.69 -3.26 -2.03
CA GLU A 141 -17.46 -3.74 -1.40
C GLU A 141 -16.94 -2.73 -0.37
N LYS A 142 -16.84 -1.44 -0.73
CA LYS A 142 -16.45 -0.38 0.21
C LYS A 142 -17.40 -0.28 1.40
N ILE A 143 -18.71 -0.19 1.15
CA ILE A 143 -19.71 -0.07 2.22
C ILE A 143 -19.65 -1.26 3.16
N PHE A 144 -19.47 -2.47 2.63
CA PHE A 144 -19.35 -3.67 3.45
C PHE A 144 -18.15 -3.59 4.40
N PHE A 145 -16.98 -3.21 3.89
CA PHE A 145 -15.78 -3.07 4.72
C PHE A 145 -15.88 -1.92 5.74
N ASP A 146 -16.48 -0.80 5.36
CA ASP A 146 -16.71 0.34 6.27
C ASP A 146 -17.64 -0.08 7.43
N VAL A 147 -18.76 -0.76 7.13
CA VAL A 147 -19.68 -1.27 8.16
C VAL A 147 -19.01 -2.30 9.07
N CYS A 148 -18.17 -3.18 8.54
CA CYS A 148 -17.40 -4.12 9.35
C CYS A 148 -16.48 -3.37 10.34
N GLN A 149 -15.75 -2.36 9.87
CA GLN A 149 -14.87 -1.56 10.73
C GLN A 149 -15.65 -0.80 11.81
N GLU A 150 -16.77 -0.16 11.45
CA GLU A 150 -17.66 0.51 12.41
C GLU A 150 -18.20 -0.45 13.48
N ALA A 151 -18.43 -1.71 13.11
CA ALA A 151 -18.86 -2.77 14.02
C ALA A 151 -17.72 -3.39 14.85
N GLY A 152 -16.47 -2.92 14.69
CA GLY A 152 -15.30 -3.47 15.37
C GLY A 152 -14.83 -4.82 14.82
N ILE A 153 -15.27 -5.19 13.62
CA ILE A 153 -14.81 -6.39 12.91
C ILE A 153 -13.55 -6.01 12.11
N LEU A 154 -12.48 -6.79 12.30
CA LEU A 154 -11.25 -6.60 11.53
C LEU A 154 -11.53 -6.79 10.04
N SER A 155 -11.31 -5.73 9.26
CA SER A 155 -11.63 -5.68 7.84
C SER A 155 -10.61 -4.79 7.13
N PRO A 156 -10.23 -5.10 5.87
CA PRO A 156 -9.38 -4.21 5.09
C PRO A 156 -10.07 -2.87 4.88
N ARG A 157 -9.28 -1.82 4.70
CA ARG A 157 -9.77 -0.51 4.26
C ARG A 157 -10.01 -0.51 2.75
N ALA A 158 -10.93 0.35 2.29
CA ALA A 158 -11.20 0.51 0.87
C ALA A 158 -11.47 1.97 0.47
N ASN A 159 -10.97 2.32 -0.70
CA ASN A 159 -11.19 3.61 -1.37
C ASN A 159 -11.39 3.40 -2.88
N PHE A 160 -11.29 4.45 -3.68
CA PHE A 160 -11.52 4.40 -5.12
C PHE A 160 -10.34 4.95 -5.94
N ALA A 161 -10.18 4.44 -7.16
CA ALA A 161 -9.22 4.93 -8.14
C ALA A 161 -9.85 5.05 -9.53
N GLU A 162 -9.38 6.02 -10.31
CA GLU A 162 -9.41 5.97 -11.77
C GLU A 162 -8.05 5.49 -12.27
N VAL A 163 -8.06 4.48 -13.13
CA VAL A 163 -6.82 3.81 -13.59
C VAL A 163 -6.58 4.08 -15.07
N THR A 164 -5.33 4.36 -15.41
CA THR A 164 -4.84 4.37 -16.79
C THR A 164 -3.70 3.36 -16.99
N PHE A 165 -3.67 2.69 -18.14
CA PHE A 165 -2.51 1.92 -18.60
C PHE A 165 -1.96 2.57 -19.89
N ASN A 166 -0.68 2.92 -19.89
CA ASN A 166 0.01 3.57 -21.02
C ASN A 166 -0.74 4.80 -21.57
N GLY A 167 -1.39 5.57 -20.68
CA GLY A 167 -2.15 6.77 -21.03
C GLY A 167 -3.58 6.53 -21.54
N GLU A 168 -4.02 5.27 -21.68
CA GLU A 168 -5.41 4.92 -21.98
C GLU A 168 -6.21 4.74 -20.69
N SER A 169 -7.47 5.17 -20.64
CA SER A 169 -8.34 4.99 -19.47
C SER A 169 -8.93 3.58 -19.40
N TRP A 170 -8.68 2.89 -18.28
CA TRP A 170 -9.24 1.56 -17.97
C TRP A 170 -10.40 1.64 -16.97
N GLY A 171 -10.63 2.83 -16.44
CA GLY A 171 -11.81 3.24 -15.69
C GLY A 171 -11.70 3.09 -14.18
N PHE A 172 -12.86 3.09 -13.53
CA PHE A 172 -13.01 3.19 -12.09
C PHE A 172 -12.82 1.85 -11.34
N TYR A 173 -11.98 1.81 -10.31
CA TYR A 173 -11.71 0.64 -9.49
C TYR A 173 -11.95 0.92 -8.01
N THR A 174 -12.27 -0.12 -7.26
CA THR A 174 -12.19 -0.11 -5.80
C THR A 174 -10.77 -0.50 -5.39
N ILE A 175 -10.07 0.39 -4.69
CA ILE A 175 -8.77 0.10 -4.06
C ILE A 175 -9.04 -0.57 -2.71
N ILE A 176 -8.35 -1.65 -2.43
CA ILE A 176 -8.51 -2.42 -1.20
C ILE A 176 -7.13 -2.69 -0.61
N GLU A 177 -7.03 -2.49 0.70
CA GLU A 177 -5.86 -2.86 1.48
C GLU A 177 -5.55 -4.35 1.33
N GLN A 178 -4.26 -4.66 1.13
CA GLN A 178 -3.81 -6.05 1.13
C GLN A 178 -3.93 -6.63 2.55
N ILE A 179 -4.50 -7.82 2.67
CA ILE A 179 -4.49 -8.57 3.92
C ILE A 179 -3.19 -9.38 3.95
N ASP A 180 -2.21 -8.89 4.70
CA ASP A 180 -0.88 -9.47 4.92
C ASP A 180 -0.36 -9.12 6.34
N ASP A 181 0.96 -9.18 6.54
CA ASP A 181 1.67 -8.79 7.76
C ASP A 181 1.34 -7.36 8.19
N GLN A 182 1.32 -6.40 7.25
CA GLN A 182 1.04 -4.99 7.55
C GLN A 182 -0.41 -4.80 8.04
N PHE A 183 -1.35 -5.55 7.45
CA PHE A 183 -2.73 -5.55 7.94
C PHE A 183 -2.84 -6.08 9.37
N LEU A 184 -2.11 -7.16 9.70
CA LEU A 184 -2.14 -7.75 11.04
C LEU A 184 -1.52 -6.80 12.07
N ASP A 185 -0.35 -6.23 11.79
CA ASP A 185 0.28 -5.24 12.68
C ASP A 185 -0.67 -4.05 12.94
N ARG A 186 -1.25 -3.48 11.89
CA ARG A 186 -2.23 -2.38 12.03
C ARG A 186 -3.47 -2.77 12.85
N SER A 187 -3.97 -3.99 12.67
CA SER A 187 -5.28 -4.40 13.18
C SER A 187 -5.24 -4.99 14.58
N ILE A 188 -4.18 -5.72 14.92
CA ILE A 188 -4.04 -6.44 16.20
C ILE A 188 -2.69 -6.18 16.91
N GLY A 189 -1.77 -5.44 16.29
CA GLY A 189 -0.46 -5.10 16.87
C GLY A 189 0.52 -6.28 16.92
N ASP A 190 0.32 -7.29 16.08
CA ASP A 190 1.12 -8.51 16.01
C ASP A 190 1.03 -9.12 14.60
N ASP A 191 2.17 -9.36 13.95
CA ASP A 191 2.32 -9.97 12.64
C ASP A 191 3.05 -11.33 12.67
N ASP A 192 3.44 -11.83 13.85
CA ASP A 192 4.16 -13.12 14.03
C ASP A 192 3.22 -14.34 13.89
N GLY A 193 1.92 -14.10 13.75
CA GLY A 193 0.87 -15.11 13.68
C GLY A 193 0.74 -15.79 12.31
N ASN A 194 -0.23 -16.72 12.21
CA ASN A 194 -0.60 -17.33 10.94
C ASN A 194 -1.79 -16.60 10.32
N LEU A 195 -1.66 -16.18 9.06
CA LEU A 195 -2.75 -15.65 8.25
C LEU A 195 -3.23 -16.72 7.26
N PHE A 196 -4.50 -17.13 7.38
CA PHE A 196 -5.10 -18.11 6.47
C PHE A 196 -6.09 -17.43 5.55
N LYS A 197 -5.96 -17.69 4.25
CA LYS A 197 -6.94 -17.30 3.24
C LYS A 197 -7.78 -18.52 2.86
N ALA A 198 -9.10 -18.37 2.86
CA ALA A 198 -9.98 -19.41 2.31
C ALA A 198 -9.66 -19.59 0.82
N GLY A 199 -9.16 -20.77 0.45
CA GLY A 199 -8.87 -21.13 -0.93
C GLY A 199 -10.14 -21.46 -1.72
N SER A 200 -10.03 -21.41 -3.04
CA SER A 200 -11.05 -21.93 -3.95
C SER A 200 -11.13 -23.45 -3.80
N ASN A 201 -12.29 -23.99 -3.46
CA ASN A 201 -12.54 -25.44 -3.47
C ASN A 201 -13.14 -25.91 -4.81
N PHE A 202 -12.59 -25.42 -5.91
CA PHE A 202 -12.96 -25.88 -7.25
C PHE A 202 -11.80 -26.76 -7.73
N GLY A 203 -12.00 -28.07 -7.63
CA GLY A 203 -11.12 -29.07 -8.24
C GLY A 203 -11.28 -29.14 -9.75
#